data_AF-A0AAN9EBW2-F1
#
_entry.id   AF-A0AAN9EBW2-F1
#
_cell.length_a   1.000
_cell.length_b   1.000
_cell.length_c   1.000
_cell.angle_alpha   90.00
_cell.angle_beta   90.00
_cell.angle_gamma   90.00
#
_symmetry.space_group_name_H-M   'P 1'
#
loop_
_entity.id
_entity.type
_entity.pdbx_description
1 polymer ?
#
loop_
_entity_poly.entity_id
_entity_poly.type
_entity_poly.pdbx_seq_one_letter_code
_entity_poly.pdbx_strand_id
1 'polypeptide(L)'
;MKTLHLRTDSRKDRVEWIQALLSTRGLYPLQPSCDHLSLAPTEINVSTERLKKRLLEEGTDQNLVKECEQIMLSECSQVQGQLELLCRERSNLLDTICQLEAANIEPVTSAIHVGEYSLTKNVLSSLGRGKYSEYSTTESSDDIEKLEMEEVSDGDEISYYDTREYFSEPGFRCGSTRDTENIQPEEVIHNHRQSQLVRRRKLPEPVEKEKSASLWSMIKDNVGKDLTRVCLPVYFNEPISSLQKCCEDLEYSYLLDQAYENGKSGNGLLRALKVAAFAVSGYASSEGRHCKPFNPLLGETYEADLPEKGIRFFSEKVSHHPTVIACHCKGRGWKFWADSNIRSKFWGRSIQLDPAGVLTLEFDDGEIFQWSKVTTTIYNLILGKIYCDHHGNMDIRGNRQYSCRLKFKEQAILDRNPHQVHGFVEDVTGKKVATLFGKWDDSMYYVNGDVNVKPKDFTSSNASLLWKRTMPPTNLTRYNLTSFAITLNELTPGLKPFLIPCV
;
A
#
# COMPACT_ATOMS: atom_id res chain seq x y z
N MET A 1 31.10 7.96 1.75
CA MET A 1 30.84 8.45 3.12
C MET A 1 29.39 8.94 3.15
N LYS A 2 28.47 8.26 3.86
CA LYS A 2 27.06 8.69 3.95
C LYS A 2 26.92 9.65 5.14
N THR A 3 26.44 10.86 4.88
CA THR A 3 26.20 11.87 5.93
C THR A 3 24.77 11.74 6.44
N LEU A 4 24.60 11.44 7.73
CA LEU A 4 23.30 11.40 8.39
C LEU A 4 23.00 12.78 8.99
N HIS A 5 21.91 13.42 8.58
CA HIS A 5 21.45 14.69 9.15
C HIS A 5 20.38 14.42 10.19
N LEU A 6 20.75 14.51 11.48
CA LEU A 6 19.83 14.42 12.60
C LEU A 6 19.42 15.83 13.05
N ARG A 7 18.12 16.07 13.19
CA ARG A 7 17.57 17.29 13.81
C ARG A 7 17.14 16.94 15.23
N THR A 8 17.56 17.73 16.20
CA THR A 8 17.27 17.52 17.63
C THR A 8 16.80 18.84 18.23
N ASP A 9 15.76 18.79 19.07
CA ASP A 9 15.12 19.97 19.64
C ASP A 9 15.97 20.62 20.73
N SER A 10 16.93 19.88 21.30
CA SER A 10 17.88 20.39 22.28
C SER A 10 19.30 19.85 22.11
N ARG A 11 20.27 20.55 22.70
CA ARG A 11 21.68 20.09 22.75
C ARG A 11 21.84 18.79 23.55
N LYS A 12 20.95 18.56 24.52
CA LYS A 12 20.94 17.35 25.36
C LYS A 12 20.49 16.14 24.54
N ASP A 13 19.41 16.26 23.78
CA ASP A 13 18.92 15.20 22.88
C ASP A 13 19.98 14.82 21.84
N ARG A 14 20.70 15.81 21.30
CA ARG A 14 21.82 15.54 20.38
C ARG A 14 22.88 14.62 20.99
N VAL A 15 23.22 14.83 22.26
CA VAL A 15 24.23 14.03 22.95
C VAL A 15 23.69 12.62 23.22
N GLU A 16 22.44 12.50 23.65
CA GLU A 16 21.77 11.20 23.88
C GLU A 16 21.69 10.39 22.59
N TRP A 17 21.28 11.00 21.47
CA TRP A 17 21.26 10.35 20.15
C TRP A 17 22.64 9.89 19.69
N ILE A 18 23.68 10.74 19.85
CA ILE A 18 25.06 10.35 19.50
C ILE A 18 25.53 9.18 20.37
N GLN A 19 25.23 9.18 21.67
CA GLN A 19 25.61 8.07 22.55
C GLN A 19 24.85 6.78 22.21
N ALA A 20 23.56 6.85 21.90
CA ALA A 20 22.79 5.71 21.45
C ALA A 20 23.36 5.10 20.15
N LEU A 21 23.77 5.95 19.21
CA LEU A 21 24.34 5.56 17.91
C LEU A 21 25.74 4.95 18.05
N LEU A 22 26.55 5.48 18.97
CA LEU A 22 27.85 4.89 19.33
C LEU A 22 27.68 3.55 20.06
N SER A 23 26.67 3.44 20.93
CA SER A 23 26.38 2.21 21.69
C SER A 23 25.90 1.08 20.77
N THR A 24 25.07 1.39 19.77
CA THR A 24 24.63 0.42 18.75
C THR A 24 25.77 -0.07 17.87
N ARG A 25 26.77 0.78 17.62
CA ARG A 25 27.98 0.38 16.87
C ARG A 25 28.83 -0.65 17.61
N GLY A 26 28.73 -0.72 18.94
CA GLY A 26 29.37 -1.75 19.78
C GLY A 26 28.59 -3.06 19.85
N LEU A 27 27.28 -3.04 19.57
CA LEU A 27 26.42 -4.23 19.57
C LEU A 27 26.50 -5.03 18.27
N TYR A 28 26.92 -4.39 17.17
CA TYR A 28 27.08 -5.01 15.86
C TYR A 28 28.42 -4.60 15.24
N PRO A 29 29.51 -5.34 15.49
CA PRO A 29 30.75 -5.14 14.75
C PRO A 29 30.48 -5.44 13.27
N LEU A 30 30.51 -4.42 12.42
CA LEU A 30 30.61 -4.60 10.98
C LEU A 30 31.98 -5.23 10.71
N GLN A 31 32.03 -6.55 10.57
CA GLN A 31 33.24 -7.26 10.18
C GLN A 31 33.39 -7.15 8.65
N PRO A 32 34.45 -6.51 8.13
CA PRO A 32 34.66 -6.38 6.70
C PRO A 32 35.56 -7.52 6.23
N SER A 33 34.97 -8.61 5.72
CA SER A 33 35.57 -9.54 4.74
C SER A 33 34.79 -10.85 4.73
N CYS A 34 34.31 -11.23 3.55
CA CYS A 34 33.68 -12.52 3.27
C CYS A 34 34.70 -13.68 3.20
N ASP A 35 35.75 -13.63 4.02
CA ASP A 35 36.76 -14.67 4.09
C ASP A 35 36.72 -15.27 5.49
N HIS A 36 36.22 -16.51 5.57
CA HIS A 36 36.14 -17.36 6.77
C HIS A 36 34.95 -17.16 7.71
N LEU A 37 33.72 -17.25 7.19
CA LEU A 37 32.64 -17.88 7.97
C LEU A 37 32.67 -19.38 7.68
N SER A 38 33.61 -20.11 8.29
CA SER A 38 33.50 -21.56 8.37
C SER A 38 32.32 -21.90 9.28
N LEU A 39 31.11 -21.93 8.70
CA LEU A 39 29.87 -22.42 9.32
C LEU A 39 29.88 -23.95 9.48
N ALA A 40 31.06 -24.58 9.52
CA ALA A 40 31.16 -25.99 9.88
C ALA A 40 30.77 -26.14 11.35
N PRO A 41 29.68 -26.86 11.67
CA PRO A 41 29.41 -27.22 13.05
C PRO A 41 30.57 -28.08 13.52
N THR A 42 31.11 -27.76 14.69
CA THR A 42 31.90 -28.70 15.48
C THR A 42 31.06 -29.96 15.63
N GLU A 43 31.61 -31.14 15.32
CA GLU A 43 30.90 -32.44 15.40
C GLU A 43 30.12 -32.54 16.72
N ILE A 44 28.78 -32.54 16.62
CA ILE A 44 27.90 -32.63 17.80
C ILE A 44 27.86 -34.09 18.22
N ASN A 45 28.74 -34.47 19.15
CA ASN A 45 28.76 -35.83 19.71
C ASN A 45 27.71 -35.98 20.81
N VAL A 46 26.70 -36.83 20.57
CA VAL A 46 25.64 -37.16 21.54
C VAL A 46 25.97 -38.48 22.24
N SER A 47 25.99 -38.47 23.59
CA SER A 47 26.29 -39.66 24.42
C SER A 47 25.02 -40.32 24.96
N THR A 48 24.96 -41.65 24.89
CA THR A 48 23.85 -42.49 25.40
C THR A 48 24.07 -43.01 26.82
N GLU A 49 25.22 -42.73 27.44
CA GLU A 49 25.64 -43.35 28.71
C GLU A 49 24.67 -43.11 29.87
N ARG A 50 24.04 -41.93 29.91
CA ARG A 50 23.01 -41.61 30.94
C ARG A 50 21.73 -42.39 30.74
N LEU A 51 21.30 -42.58 29.49
CA LEU A 51 20.10 -43.35 29.14
C LEU A 51 20.31 -44.83 29.48
N LYS A 52 21.46 -45.37 29.06
CA LYS A 52 21.89 -46.73 29.35
C LYS A 52 21.90 -47.03 30.85
N LYS A 53 22.52 -46.16 31.65
CA LYS A 53 22.58 -46.32 33.11
C LYS A 53 21.18 -46.39 33.73
N ARG A 54 20.27 -45.50 33.34
CA ARG A 54 18.92 -45.44 33.89
C ARG A 54 18.07 -46.66 33.51
N LEU A 55 18.18 -47.13 32.26
CA LEU A 55 17.42 -48.30 31.79
C LEU A 55 17.90 -49.60 32.47
N LEU A 56 19.20 -49.72 32.75
CA LEU A 56 19.76 -50.84 33.51
C LEU A 56 19.36 -50.79 34.99
N GLU A 57 19.27 -49.60 35.60
CA GLU A 57 18.77 -49.42 36.97
C GLU A 57 17.29 -49.82 37.13
N GLU A 58 16.49 -49.71 36.06
CA GLU A 58 15.09 -50.15 36.02
C GLU A 58 14.91 -51.65 35.69
N GLY A 59 16.01 -52.41 35.55
CA GLY A 59 15.97 -53.85 35.31
C GLY A 59 15.66 -54.24 33.86
N THR A 60 15.86 -53.34 32.89
CA THR A 60 15.65 -53.61 31.46
C THR A 60 16.73 -54.55 30.91
N ASP A 61 16.35 -55.48 30.03
CA ASP A 61 17.27 -56.42 29.39
C ASP A 61 18.38 -55.71 28.60
N GLN A 62 19.62 -56.22 28.67
CA GLN A 62 20.78 -55.59 28.04
C GLN A 62 20.68 -55.49 26.51
N ASN A 63 19.95 -56.40 25.85
CA ASN A 63 19.77 -56.33 24.40
C ASN A 63 18.79 -55.22 24.03
N LEU A 64 17.69 -55.09 24.78
CA LEU A 64 16.74 -53.98 24.64
C LEU A 64 17.40 -52.61 24.87
N VAL A 65 18.29 -52.50 25.87
CA VAL A 65 19.04 -51.26 26.10
C VAL A 65 19.93 -50.92 24.90
N LYS A 66 20.63 -51.90 24.32
CA LYS A 66 21.45 -51.69 23.12
C LYS A 66 20.61 -51.27 21.90
N GLU A 67 19.43 -51.86 21.72
CA GLU A 67 18.51 -51.46 20.65
C GLU A 67 18.04 -50.02 20.82
N CYS A 68 17.69 -49.59 22.05
CA CYS A 68 17.34 -48.20 22.34
C CYS A 68 18.50 -47.23 22.08
N GLU A 69 19.75 -47.61 22.42
CA GLU A 69 20.93 -46.80 22.10
C GLU A 69 21.11 -46.64 20.58
N GLN A 70 20.93 -47.73 19.82
CA GLN A 70 21.05 -47.69 18.36
C GLN A 70 19.98 -46.80 17.72
N ILE A 71 18.73 -46.90 18.15
CA ILE A 71 17.64 -46.04 17.65
C ILE A 71 17.93 -44.57 17.94
N MET A 72 18.34 -44.24 19.16
CA MET A 72 18.65 -42.85 19.52
C MET A 72 19.80 -42.29 18.68
N LEU A 73 20.86 -43.07 18.49
CA LEU A 73 22.01 -42.67 17.68
C LEU A 73 21.65 -42.52 16.20
N SER A 74 20.80 -43.39 15.65
CA SER A 74 20.35 -43.28 14.25
C SER A 74 19.48 -42.06 14.00
N GLU A 75 18.52 -41.78 14.90
CA GLU A 75 17.66 -40.59 14.81
C GLU A 75 18.48 -39.31 14.94
N CYS A 76 19.44 -39.29 15.87
CA CYS A 76 20.35 -38.15 16.04
C CYS A 76 21.22 -37.91 14.80
N SER A 77 21.73 -38.98 14.17
CA SER A 77 22.50 -38.90 12.94
C SER A 77 21.65 -38.36 11.77
N GLN A 78 20.37 -38.75 11.69
CA GLN A 78 19.45 -38.24 10.67
C GLN A 78 19.18 -36.75 10.83
N VAL A 79 18.93 -36.29 12.06
CA VAL A 79 18.74 -34.86 12.37
C VAL A 79 20.00 -34.05 12.09
N GLN A 80 21.18 -34.60 12.42
CA GLN A 80 22.46 -33.97 12.09
C GLN A 80 22.64 -33.81 10.58
N GLY A 81 22.29 -34.82 9.77
CA GLY A 81 22.33 -34.73 8.32
C GLY A 81 21.39 -33.67 7.74
N GLN A 82 20.19 -33.50 8.31
CA GLN A 82 19.27 -32.42 7.91
C GLN A 82 19.82 -31.04 8.28
N LEU A 83 20.43 -30.90 9.45
CA LEU A 83 21.04 -29.65 9.89
C LEU A 83 22.23 -29.25 9.00
N GLU A 84 23.08 -30.21 8.62
CA GLU A 84 24.19 -29.97 7.70
C GLU A 84 23.71 -29.49 6.32
N LEU A 85 22.60 -30.06 5.83
CA LEU A 85 21.99 -29.65 4.57
C LEU A 85 21.45 -28.22 4.65
N LEU A 86 20.75 -27.86 5.73
CA LEU A 86 20.25 -26.50 5.97
C LEU A 86 21.40 -25.49 6.13
N CYS A 87 22.48 -25.86 6.82
CA CYS A 87 23.68 -25.05 6.95
C CYS A 87 24.33 -24.79 5.58
N ARG A 88 24.38 -25.81 4.71
CA ARG A 88 24.90 -25.69 3.34
C ARG A 88 24.01 -24.80 2.46
N GLU A 89 22.69 -24.95 2.51
CA GLU A 89 21.74 -24.09 1.80
C GLU A 89 21.87 -22.63 2.24
N ARG A 90 21.99 -22.40 3.56
CA ARG A 90 22.20 -21.06 4.12
C ARG A 90 23.53 -20.46 3.66
N SER A 91 24.61 -21.25 3.61
CA SER A 91 25.91 -20.79 3.10
C SER A 91 25.81 -20.38 1.63
N ASN A 92 25.18 -21.21 0.79
CA ASN A 92 24.97 -20.91 -0.63
C ASN A 92 24.13 -19.63 -0.83
N LEU A 93 23.13 -19.41 0.03
CA LEU A 93 22.30 -18.21 -0.01
C LEU A 93 23.10 -16.96 0.37
N LEU A 94 23.98 -17.06 1.37
CA LEU A 94 24.90 -15.97 1.74
C LEU A 94 25.89 -15.67 0.61
N ASP A 95 26.48 -16.68 -0.01
CA ASP A 95 27.37 -16.51 -1.17
C ASP A 95 26.65 -15.85 -2.35
N THR A 96 25.40 -16.25 -2.60
CA THR A 96 24.55 -15.64 -3.64
C THR A 96 24.25 -14.16 -3.33
N ILE A 97 23.98 -13.82 -2.08
CA ILE A 97 23.80 -12.43 -1.65
C ILE A 97 25.08 -11.62 -1.89
N CYS A 98 26.24 -12.14 -1.49
CA CYS A 98 27.52 -11.46 -1.72
C CYS A 98 27.82 -11.28 -3.22
N GLN A 99 27.50 -12.26 -4.06
CA GLN A 99 27.63 -12.13 -5.52
C GLN A 99 26.68 -11.08 -6.10
N LEU A 100 25.44 -11.01 -5.63
CA LEU A 100 24.47 -9.98 -6.05
C LEU A 100 24.85 -8.57 -5.57
N GLU A 101 25.50 -8.47 -4.41
CA GLU A 101 26.08 -7.21 -3.92
C GLU A 101 27.28 -6.78 -4.77
N ALA A 102 28.17 -7.70 -5.14
CA ALA A 102 29.30 -7.43 -6.04
C ALA A 102 28.84 -7.05 -7.45
N ALA A 103 27.85 -7.75 -8.02
CA ALA A 103 27.29 -7.46 -9.33
C ALA A 103 26.52 -6.11 -9.39
N ASN A 104 26.03 -5.61 -8.26
CA ASN A 104 25.43 -4.27 -8.16
C ASN A 104 26.46 -3.14 -8.04
N ILE A 105 27.74 -3.45 -7.83
CA ILE A 105 28.83 -2.45 -7.74
C ILE A 105 29.48 -2.20 -9.11
N GLU A 106 29.37 -3.12 -10.07
CA GLU A 106 29.72 -2.88 -11.48
C GLU A 106 28.47 -2.46 -12.27
N PRO A 107 28.11 -1.16 -12.23
CA PRO A 107 28.44 -0.31 -13.37
C PRO A 107 28.77 1.12 -12.93
N VAL A 108 29.87 1.34 -12.19
CA VAL A 108 30.39 2.71 -11.95
C VAL A 108 31.91 2.81 -12.11
N THR A 109 32.59 1.76 -12.57
CA THR A 109 34.06 1.72 -12.67
C THR A 109 34.60 1.35 -14.05
N SER A 110 33.82 1.52 -15.12
CA SER A 110 34.31 1.43 -16.50
C SER A 110 34.39 2.80 -17.18
N ALA A 111 34.98 3.78 -16.51
CA ALA A 111 35.56 4.98 -17.11
C ALA A 111 36.29 5.74 -16.00
N ILE A 112 37.58 5.47 -15.79
CA ILE A 112 38.63 6.46 -15.47
C ILE A 112 39.94 5.67 -15.49
N HIS A 113 40.82 6.10 -16.40
CA HIS A 113 42.16 5.58 -16.57
C HIS A 113 42.98 5.77 -15.30
N VAL A 114 43.71 4.71 -14.95
CA VAL A 114 44.76 4.66 -13.93
C VAL A 114 45.83 5.71 -14.20
N GLY A 115 46.09 6.57 -13.21
CA GLY A 115 47.28 7.37 -13.07
C GLY A 115 47.80 7.23 -11.65
N GLU A 116 48.84 6.43 -11.49
CA GLU A 116 49.59 6.23 -10.25
C GLU A 116 50.14 7.56 -9.72
N TYR A 117 50.03 7.83 -8.41
CA TYR A 117 51.12 8.39 -7.61
C TYR A 117 50.94 8.01 -6.13
N SER A 118 51.88 7.19 -5.66
CA SER A 118 52.15 6.92 -4.25
C SER A 118 52.78 8.16 -3.60
N LEU A 119 52.39 8.52 -2.36
CA LEU A 119 53.34 8.83 -1.29
C LEU A 119 52.69 8.98 0.09
N THR A 120 53.45 8.50 1.06
CA THR A 120 53.18 8.19 2.46
C THR A 120 53.17 9.39 3.42
N LYS A 121 52.42 9.22 4.53
CA LYS A 121 52.63 9.71 5.92
C LYS A 121 53.49 10.97 6.11
N ASN A 122 52.92 11.99 6.76
CA ASN A 122 53.41 12.43 8.07
C ASN A 122 52.44 13.31 8.88
N VAL A 123 52.79 13.41 10.15
CA VAL A 123 52.01 13.81 11.34
C VAL A 123 52.16 15.32 11.65
N LEU A 124 51.11 15.87 12.30
CA LEU A 124 51.04 17.05 13.20
C LEU A 124 51.02 18.52 12.70
N SER A 125 50.06 19.23 13.29
CA SER A 125 50.08 20.61 13.86
C SER A 125 50.23 21.83 12.94
N SER A 126 49.23 22.71 12.90
CA SER A 126 49.10 23.88 13.80
C SER A 126 48.10 24.94 13.27
N LEU A 127 47.34 25.49 14.21
CA LEU A 127 46.86 26.88 14.36
C LEU A 127 46.97 27.88 13.19
N GLY A 128 45.88 28.62 12.90
CA GLY A 128 46.00 29.91 12.20
C GLY A 128 44.68 30.51 11.71
N ARG A 129 44.31 31.68 12.25
CA ARG A 129 43.18 32.54 11.88
C ARG A 129 43.25 33.04 10.42
N GLY A 130 42.11 33.44 9.86
CA GLY A 130 42.09 34.43 8.77
C GLY A 130 40.71 34.59 8.14
N LYS A 131 40.22 35.83 8.10
CA LYS A 131 38.93 36.28 7.55
C LYS A 131 39.11 36.85 6.13
N TYR A 132 38.01 36.86 5.36
CA TYR A 132 37.66 37.68 4.17
C TYR A 132 38.63 37.70 2.97
N SER A 133 38.12 37.35 1.77
CA SER A 133 37.90 38.28 0.64
C SER A 133 37.65 37.55 -0.68
N GLU A 134 36.50 37.85 -1.28
CA GLU A 134 36.23 38.21 -2.69
C GLU A 134 37.19 37.83 -3.87
N TYR A 135 36.52 37.24 -4.87
CA TYR A 135 36.50 37.52 -6.33
C TYR A 135 37.56 37.01 -7.34
N SER A 136 36.99 36.51 -8.46
CA SER A 136 37.49 36.46 -9.87
C SER A 136 38.66 35.53 -10.21
N THR A 137 38.79 34.94 -11.42
CA THR A 137 38.36 35.33 -12.79
C THR A 137 38.51 34.08 -13.70
N THR A 138 37.51 33.68 -14.49
CA THR A 138 37.35 33.82 -15.98
C THR A 138 38.08 32.82 -16.89
N GLU A 139 37.32 32.17 -17.78
CA GLU A 139 37.41 32.22 -19.26
C GLU A 139 36.23 31.38 -19.82
N SER A 140 35.19 31.95 -20.42
CA SER A 140 35.04 32.67 -21.71
C SER A 140 34.91 31.76 -22.94
N SER A 141 33.69 31.71 -23.52
CA SER A 141 33.40 31.89 -24.95
C SER A 141 31.89 31.69 -25.22
N ASP A 142 31.12 32.78 -25.22
CA ASP A 142 30.26 33.33 -26.31
C ASP A 142 29.98 32.38 -27.53
N ASP A 143 28.79 32.28 -28.16
CA ASP A 143 27.77 33.31 -28.45
C ASP A 143 26.37 32.75 -28.85
N ILE A 144 25.33 33.51 -28.46
CA ILE A 144 24.12 33.97 -29.20
C ILE A 144 23.03 32.96 -29.65
N GLU A 145 21.84 33.04 -29.04
CA GLU A 145 20.69 33.76 -29.65
C GLU A 145 19.64 34.18 -28.59
N LYS A 146 19.33 35.49 -28.60
CA LYS A 146 18.29 36.19 -27.85
C LYS A 146 16.89 35.67 -28.19
N LEU A 147 16.05 35.55 -27.18
CA LEU A 147 14.67 36.03 -27.22
C LEU A 147 14.33 36.67 -25.87
N GLU A 148 14.20 38.00 -25.89
CA GLU A 148 13.71 38.84 -24.80
C GLU A 148 12.19 38.63 -24.63
N MET A 149 11.70 38.47 -23.39
CA MET A 149 10.75 39.43 -22.81
C MET A 149 10.35 39.10 -21.36
N GLU A 150 10.41 40.17 -20.57
CA GLU A 150 9.51 40.57 -19.48
C GLU A 150 9.53 39.82 -18.14
N GLU A 151 10.32 40.39 -17.23
CA GLU A 151 9.91 40.53 -15.82
C GLU A 151 8.57 41.28 -15.76
N VAL A 152 7.54 40.65 -15.19
CA VAL A 152 6.36 41.36 -14.68
C VAL A 152 6.23 41.10 -13.19
N SER A 153 6.18 42.24 -12.51
CA SER A 153 5.98 42.49 -11.10
C SER A 153 4.70 41.85 -10.52
N ASP A 154 4.78 41.69 -9.20
CA ASP A 154 3.77 41.43 -8.19
C ASP A 154 2.35 41.96 -8.45
N GLY A 155 1.36 41.20 -7.98
CA GLY A 155 -0.04 41.63 -7.83
C GLY A 155 -1.04 40.85 -8.68
N ASP A 156 -1.72 39.87 -8.07
CA ASP A 156 -3.18 39.81 -8.09
C ASP A 156 -3.71 38.75 -7.11
N GLU A 157 -4.18 39.28 -5.98
CA GLU A 157 -5.02 38.62 -4.99
C GLU A 157 -6.41 38.38 -5.63
N ILE A 158 -6.67 37.17 -6.11
CA ILE A 158 -8.01 36.83 -6.62
C ILE A 158 -8.94 36.57 -5.42
N SER A 159 -9.58 37.64 -4.97
CA SER A 159 -10.77 37.62 -4.13
C SER A 159 -11.96 37.09 -4.95
N TYR A 160 -12.54 35.95 -4.53
CA TYR A 160 -13.84 35.52 -5.05
C TYR A 160 -14.94 36.05 -4.13
N TYR A 161 -15.79 36.92 -4.69
CA TYR A 161 -17.05 37.35 -4.09
C TYR A 161 -18.12 36.26 -4.33
N ASP A 162 -18.76 35.84 -3.25
CA ASP A 162 -19.87 34.88 -3.21
C ASP A 162 -21.16 35.52 -3.79
N THR A 163 -21.56 35.11 -5.00
CA THR A 163 -22.91 35.38 -5.50
C THR A 163 -23.84 34.27 -5.04
N ARG A 164 -24.57 34.53 -3.96
CA ARG A 164 -25.68 33.70 -3.48
C ARG A 164 -26.85 33.78 -4.46
N GLU A 165 -27.05 32.72 -5.24
CA GLU A 165 -28.33 32.46 -5.91
C GLU A 165 -29.05 31.32 -5.20
N TYR A 166 -30.12 31.69 -4.49
CA TYR A 166 -31.05 30.77 -3.85
C TYR A 166 -31.97 30.17 -4.92
N PHE A 167 -31.88 28.86 -5.16
CA PHE A 167 -32.98 28.11 -5.76
C PHE A 167 -33.79 27.46 -4.64
N SER A 168 -34.94 28.06 -4.36
CA SER A 168 -35.96 27.50 -3.47
C SER A 168 -36.72 26.41 -4.21
N GLU A 169 -36.63 25.16 -3.77
CA GLU A 169 -37.59 24.14 -4.18
C GLU A 169 -38.81 24.15 -3.23
N PRO A 170 -40.04 24.03 -3.77
CA PRO A 170 -41.28 24.24 -3.02
C PRO A 170 -41.59 23.07 -2.08
N GLY A 171 -41.86 23.42 -0.81
CA GLY A 171 -42.36 22.50 0.19
C GLY A 171 -43.77 22.00 -0.12
N PHE A 172 -43.95 20.68 -0.11
CA PHE A 172 -45.25 20.05 0.00
C PHE A 172 -45.76 20.21 1.43
N ARG A 173 -46.78 21.06 1.61
CA ARG A 173 -47.55 21.17 2.85
C ARG A 173 -48.61 20.08 2.92
N CYS A 174 -48.64 19.39 4.04
CA CYS A 174 -49.72 18.52 4.49
C CYS A 174 -50.92 19.36 4.97
N GLY A 175 -52.13 18.82 4.83
CA GLY A 175 -53.33 19.37 5.47
C GLY A 175 -54.47 18.36 5.54
N SER A 176 -54.68 17.79 6.73
CA SER A 176 -56.03 17.61 7.30
C SER A 176 -55.92 17.38 8.81
N THR A 177 -56.52 18.27 9.58
CA THR A 177 -56.71 18.19 11.04
C THR A 177 -57.89 17.29 11.39
N ARG A 178 -57.79 16.54 12.50
CA ARG A 178 -58.81 16.46 13.58
C ARG A 178 -58.33 15.57 14.73
N ASP A 179 -58.59 16.08 15.94
CA ASP A 179 -58.27 15.54 17.26
C ASP A 179 -58.99 14.24 17.61
N THR A 180 -58.36 13.32 18.35
CA THR A 180 -58.92 12.73 19.59
C THR A 180 -57.88 11.89 20.38
N GLU A 181 -57.69 12.29 21.63
CA GLU A 181 -57.56 11.52 22.88
C GLU A 181 -56.50 10.41 23.13
N ASN A 182 -55.88 10.57 24.31
CA ASN A 182 -55.01 9.69 25.09
C ASN A 182 -55.36 8.20 25.07
N ILE A 183 -54.33 7.34 25.07
CA ILE A 183 -54.13 6.17 25.97
C ILE A 183 -52.66 5.71 25.82
N GLN A 184 -51.91 5.66 26.92
CA GLN A 184 -50.63 4.94 27.01
C GLN A 184 -50.89 3.44 27.21
N PRO A 185 -49.96 2.59 26.75
CA PRO A 185 -49.52 1.49 27.62
C PRO A 185 -47.99 1.41 27.74
N GLU A 186 -47.55 1.14 28.96
CA GLU A 186 -46.17 0.92 29.40
C GLU A 186 -45.55 -0.38 28.86
N GLU A 187 -44.21 -0.32 28.73
CA GLU A 187 -43.19 -1.38 28.79
C GLU A 187 -43.28 -2.63 27.89
N VAL A 188 -42.26 -2.81 27.03
CA VAL A 188 -41.17 -3.79 27.24
C VAL A 188 -39.90 -3.27 26.55
N ILE A 189 -38.88 -2.97 27.36
CA ILE A 189 -37.54 -2.60 26.91
C ILE A 189 -36.82 -3.86 26.41
N HIS A 190 -36.60 -3.96 25.09
CA HIS A 190 -35.53 -4.80 24.55
C HIS A 190 -34.34 -3.90 24.20
N ASN A 191 -33.40 -3.84 25.15
CA ASN A 191 -32.12 -3.18 25.04
C ASN A 191 -31.23 -3.87 23.99
N HIS A 192 -31.41 -3.49 22.72
CA HIS A 192 -30.35 -3.51 21.72
C HIS A 192 -30.17 -2.11 21.13
N ARG A 193 -29.96 -1.11 22.00
CA ARG A 193 -29.33 0.15 21.57
C ARG A 193 -27.83 -0.11 21.45
N GLN A 194 -27.40 -0.70 20.34
CA GLN A 194 -26.10 -0.32 19.80
C GLN A 194 -26.23 1.18 19.50
N SER A 195 -25.69 2.02 20.38
CA SER A 195 -25.54 3.44 20.13
C SER A 195 -24.88 3.59 18.76
N GLN A 196 -25.62 4.10 17.77
CA GLN A 196 -25.08 4.34 16.44
C GLN A 196 -23.85 5.23 16.59
N LEU A 197 -22.67 4.65 16.34
CA LEU A 197 -21.40 5.33 16.52
C LEU A 197 -21.31 6.41 15.44
N VAL A 198 -21.40 7.68 15.85
CA VAL A 198 -21.36 8.81 14.91
C VAL A 198 -19.92 9.04 14.48
N ARG A 199 -19.61 8.72 13.21
CA ARG A 199 -18.29 8.94 12.60
C ARG A 199 -18.05 10.41 12.27
N ARG A 200 -16.79 10.85 12.32
CA ARG A 200 -16.40 12.21 11.90
C ARG A 200 -16.68 12.44 10.41
N ARG A 201 -17.07 13.66 10.06
CA ARG A 201 -17.39 14.08 8.68
C ARG A 201 -16.35 15.02 8.07
N LYS A 202 -15.41 15.51 8.87
CA LYS A 202 -14.33 16.40 8.45
C LYS A 202 -13.07 16.13 9.26
N LEU A 203 -11.93 16.52 8.69
CA LEU A 203 -10.66 16.56 9.41
C LEU A 203 -10.61 17.79 10.34
N PRO A 204 -9.77 17.76 11.39
CA PRO A 204 -9.41 18.96 12.14
C PRO A 204 -8.79 20.03 11.23
N GLU A 205 -8.95 21.31 11.59
CA GLU A 205 -8.30 22.42 10.89
C GLU A 205 -6.77 22.29 11.03
N PRO A 206 -6.00 22.51 9.95
CA PRO A 206 -4.54 22.43 10.02
C PRO A 206 -3.99 23.54 10.93
N VAL A 207 -3.06 23.16 11.81
CA VAL A 207 -2.41 24.09 12.76
C VAL A 207 -1.42 25.01 12.05
N GLU A 208 -0.74 24.51 11.02
CA GLU A 208 0.27 25.24 10.25
C GLU A 208 -0.25 25.59 8.86
N LYS A 209 0.10 26.79 8.38
CA LYS A 209 -0.11 27.16 6.99
C LYS A 209 0.90 26.45 6.10
N GLU A 210 0.41 25.95 4.99
CA GLU A 210 1.20 25.15 4.06
C GLU A 210 2.21 25.98 3.29
N LYS A 211 3.38 25.38 3.03
CA LYS A 211 4.37 25.92 2.11
C LYS A 211 4.16 25.30 0.73
N SER A 212 4.05 26.14 -0.30
CA SER A 212 4.04 25.67 -1.68
C SER A 212 5.42 25.13 -2.05
N ALA A 213 5.49 23.85 -2.40
CA ALA A 213 6.71 23.24 -2.92
C ALA A 213 6.37 22.30 -4.08
N SER A 214 7.15 22.38 -5.16
CA SER A 214 6.95 21.56 -6.36
C SER A 214 7.40 20.12 -6.11
N LEU A 215 6.57 19.13 -6.49
CA LEU A 215 6.96 17.72 -6.42
C LEU A 215 8.16 17.45 -7.33
N TRP A 216 8.15 18.06 -8.53
CA TRP A 216 9.24 17.94 -9.50
C TRP A 216 10.60 18.35 -8.93
N SER A 217 10.68 19.46 -8.20
CA SER A 217 11.96 19.93 -7.67
C SER A 217 12.59 18.95 -6.67
N MET A 218 11.77 18.11 -6.02
CA MET A 218 12.22 17.08 -5.08
C MET A 218 12.60 15.76 -5.76
N ILE A 219 11.98 15.43 -6.90
CA ILE A 219 12.17 14.13 -7.55
C ILE A 219 13.03 14.17 -8.82
N LYS A 220 13.31 15.35 -9.39
CA LYS A 220 14.02 15.51 -10.67
C LYS A 220 15.37 14.78 -10.75
N ASP A 221 16.10 14.63 -9.65
CA ASP A 221 17.43 13.98 -9.64
C ASP A 221 17.33 12.45 -9.48
N ASN A 222 16.11 11.91 -9.46
CA ASN A 222 15.81 10.50 -9.29
C ASN A 222 15.23 9.82 -10.54
N VAL A 223 15.26 10.49 -11.71
CA VAL A 223 14.79 9.93 -12.98
C VAL A 223 15.46 8.57 -13.25
N GLY A 224 14.65 7.56 -13.60
CA GLY A 224 15.10 6.19 -13.85
C GLY A 224 15.40 5.37 -12.58
N LYS A 225 15.35 5.96 -11.39
CA LYS A 225 15.57 5.25 -10.11
C LYS A 225 14.25 4.78 -9.50
N ASP A 226 14.37 3.86 -8.55
CA ASP A 226 13.27 3.48 -7.67
C ASP A 226 12.97 4.60 -6.66
N LEU A 227 11.76 5.17 -6.73
CA LEU A 227 11.32 6.27 -5.87
C LEU A 227 10.96 5.83 -4.45
N THR A 228 10.89 4.53 -4.15
CA THR A 228 10.64 4.07 -2.77
C THR A 228 11.68 4.59 -1.77
N ARG A 229 12.90 4.88 -2.25
CA ARG A 229 14.03 5.41 -1.46
C ARG A 229 14.06 6.94 -1.37
N VAL A 230 13.19 7.65 -2.08
CA VAL A 230 13.13 9.11 -2.05
C VAL A 230 12.25 9.55 -0.87
N CYS A 231 12.86 10.21 0.10
CA CYS A 231 12.15 10.79 1.23
C CYS A 231 11.47 12.09 0.78
N LEU A 232 10.17 12.02 0.53
CA LEU A 232 9.35 13.22 0.33
C LEU A 232 9.05 13.85 1.70
N PRO A 233 9.07 15.18 1.82
CA PRO A 233 8.61 15.83 3.03
C PRO A 233 7.13 15.57 3.30
N VAL A 234 6.74 15.71 4.57
CA VAL A 234 5.39 15.41 5.07
C VAL A 234 4.25 16.15 4.35
N TYR A 235 4.52 17.30 3.74
CA TYR A 235 3.50 18.07 3.03
C TYR A 235 2.99 17.41 1.73
N PHE A 236 3.71 16.41 1.21
CA PHE A 236 3.24 15.53 0.13
C PHE A 236 2.49 14.30 0.63
N ASN A 237 2.35 14.13 1.95
CA ASN A 237 1.61 13.04 2.53
C ASN A 237 0.16 13.43 2.81
N GLU A 238 -0.73 12.46 2.64
CA GLU A 238 -2.09 12.50 3.17
C GLU A 238 -2.13 11.87 4.57
N PRO A 239 -3.07 12.25 5.45
CA PRO A 239 -3.07 11.86 6.87
C PRO A 239 -3.59 10.43 7.12
N ILE A 240 -3.15 9.49 6.28
CA ILE A 240 -3.41 8.06 6.36
C ILE A 240 -2.18 7.26 5.93
N SER A 241 -2.02 6.04 6.44
CA SER A 241 -0.95 5.13 6.04
C SER A 241 -1.37 4.20 4.91
N SER A 242 -0.40 3.53 4.30
CA SER A 242 -0.69 2.50 3.29
C SER A 242 -1.55 1.35 3.84
N LEU A 243 -1.53 1.10 5.17
CA LEU A 243 -2.40 0.11 5.82
C LEU A 243 -3.88 0.50 5.77
N GLN A 244 -4.16 1.79 6.03
CA GLN A 244 -5.49 2.38 5.92
C GLN A 244 -5.94 2.44 4.46
N LYS A 245 -5.02 2.71 3.53
CA LYS A 245 -5.29 2.63 2.09
C LYS A 245 -5.79 1.26 1.64
N CYS A 246 -5.29 0.16 2.19
CA CYS A 246 -5.84 -1.17 1.93
C CYS A 246 -7.29 -1.30 2.42
N CYS A 247 -7.66 -0.63 3.52
CA CYS A 247 -9.03 -0.61 3.99
C CYS A 247 -9.97 0.19 3.07
N GLU A 248 -9.46 1.17 2.31
CA GLU A 248 -10.25 1.96 1.35
C GLU A 248 -10.88 1.10 0.25
N ASP A 249 -10.27 -0.04 -0.11
CA ASP A 249 -10.85 -0.99 -1.07
C ASP A 249 -12.24 -1.51 -0.61
N LEU A 250 -12.54 -1.40 0.68
CA LEU A 250 -13.79 -1.85 1.29
C LEU A 250 -14.85 -0.75 1.38
N GLU A 251 -14.63 0.43 0.78
CA GLU A 251 -15.61 1.52 0.73
C GLU A 251 -16.96 1.03 0.19
N TYR A 252 -16.94 0.21 -0.86
CA TYR A 252 -18.11 -0.36 -1.53
C TYR A 252 -18.32 -1.85 -1.19
N SER A 253 -17.94 -2.28 0.01
CA SER A 253 -18.09 -3.67 0.51
C SER A 253 -19.52 -4.23 0.44
N TYR A 254 -20.55 -3.38 0.40
CA TYR A 254 -21.94 -3.82 0.20
C TYR A 254 -22.13 -4.61 -1.12
N LEU A 255 -21.27 -4.40 -2.12
CA LEU A 255 -21.29 -5.16 -3.36
C LEU A 255 -21.00 -6.64 -3.11
N LEU A 256 -20.16 -6.95 -2.12
CA LEU A 256 -19.84 -8.33 -1.73
C LEU A 256 -20.99 -8.98 -0.97
N ASP A 257 -21.70 -8.24 -0.13
CA ASP A 257 -22.93 -8.74 0.49
C ASP A 257 -24.00 -9.07 -0.56
N GLN A 258 -24.17 -8.18 -1.55
CA GLN A 258 -25.06 -8.46 -2.68
C GLN A 258 -24.58 -9.66 -3.50
N ALA A 259 -23.27 -9.81 -3.74
CA ALA A 259 -22.70 -10.94 -4.44
C ALA A 259 -22.95 -12.27 -3.70
N TYR A 260 -22.84 -12.26 -2.38
CA TYR A 260 -23.12 -13.41 -1.53
C TYR A 260 -24.59 -13.85 -1.65
N GLU A 261 -25.54 -12.93 -1.46
CA GLU A 261 -26.98 -13.22 -1.56
C GLU A 261 -27.40 -13.68 -2.96
N ASN A 262 -26.80 -13.12 -4.02
CA ASN A 262 -27.07 -13.55 -5.39
C ASN A 262 -26.69 -15.01 -5.64
N GLY A 263 -25.51 -15.45 -5.19
CA GLY A 263 -25.16 -16.85 -5.38
C GLY A 263 -25.86 -17.80 -4.41
N LYS A 264 -26.25 -17.36 -3.20
CA LYS A 264 -27.19 -18.13 -2.36
C LYS A 264 -28.53 -18.38 -3.07
N SER A 265 -28.96 -17.42 -3.88
CA SER A 265 -30.16 -17.52 -4.72
C SER A 265 -29.92 -18.27 -6.03
N GLY A 266 -28.72 -18.85 -6.24
CA GLY A 266 -28.35 -19.59 -7.45
C GLY A 266 -27.94 -18.73 -8.64
N ASN A 267 -27.83 -17.41 -8.50
CA ASN A 267 -27.44 -16.50 -9.57
C ASN A 267 -25.93 -16.22 -9.58
N GLY A 268 -25.16 -17.20 -10.06
CA GLY A 268 -23.69 -17.12 -10.16
C GLY A 268 -23.20 -15.99 -11.07
N LEU A 269 -23.94 -15.67 -12.14
CA LEU A 269 -23.58 -14.58 -13.05
C LEU A 269 -23.64 -13.22 -12.35
N LEU A 270 -24.74 -12.94 -11.65
CA LEU A 270 -24.87 -11.67 -10.92
C LEU A 270 -23.90 -11.57 -9.75
N ARG A 271 -23.56 -12.70 -9.10
CA ARG A 271 -22.44 -12.77 -8.15
C ARG A 271 -21.13 -12.31 -8.80
N ALA A 272 -20.73 -12.91 -9.92
CA ALA A 272 -19.49 -12.55 -10.62
C ALA A 272 -19.47 -11.08 -11.09
N LEU A 273 -20.60 -10.57 -11.58
CA LEU A 273 -20.75 -9.16 -11.95
C LEU A 273 -20.57 -8.20 -10.76
N LYS A 274 -21.09 -8.56 -9.59
CA LYS A 274 -20.93 -7.76 -8.35
C LYS A 274 -19.49 -7.81 -7.82
N VAL A 275 -18.82 -8.95 -7.92
CA VAL A 275 -17.38 -9.07 -7.62
C VAL A 275 -16.55 -8.20 -8.58
N ALA A 276 -16.86 -8.21 -9.88
CA ALA A 276 -16.19 -7.34 -10.86
C ALA A 276 -16.39 -5.85 -10.56
N ALA A 277 -17.61 -5.45 -10.22
CA ALA A 277 -17.89 -4.07 -9.81
C ALA A 277 -17.13 -3.68 -8.53
N PHE A 278 -17.04 -4.59 -7.54
CA PHE A 278 -16.25 -4.37 -6.32
C PHE A 278 -14.76 -4.15 -6.66
N ALA A 279 -14.18 -5.01 -7.49
CA ALA A 279 -12.78 -4.90 -7.90
C ALA A 279 -12.45 -3.57 -8.61
N VAL A 280 -13.37 -3.06 -9.44
CA VAL A 280 -13.23 -1.74 -10.09
C VAL A 280 -13.42 -0.60 -9.08
N SER A 281 -14.37 -0.72 -8.15
CA SER A 281 -14.70 0.34 -7.20
C SER A 281 -13.53 0.74 -6.28
N GLY A 282 -12.58 -0.17 -6.04
CA GLY A 282 -11.37 0.10 -5.25
C GLY A 282 -10.42 1.16 -5.86
N TYR A 283 -10.62 1.54 -7.12
CA TYR A 283 -9.88 2.63 -7.77
C TYR A 283 -10.55 3.99 -7.60
N ALA A 284 -11.85 4.04 -7.30
CA ALA A 284 -12.62 5.28 -7.32
C ALA A 284 -12.14 6.31 -6.29
N SER A 285 -11.51 5.85 -5.20
CA SER A 285 -10.97 6.73 -4.17
C SER A 285 -9.65 7.38 -4.57
N SER A 286 -8.99 6.99 -5.67
CA SER A 286 -7.74 7.60 -6.14
C SER A 286 -7.96 8.95 -6.85
N GLU A 287 -9.17 9.17 -7.38
CA GLU A 287 -9.48 10.31 -8.22
C GLU A 287 -9.30 11.64 -7.46
N GLY A 288 -8.50 12.54 -8.02
CA GLY A 288 -8.15 13.83 -7.44
C GLY A 288 -7.23 13.77 -6.20
N ARG A 289 -6.61 12.63 -5.90
CA ARG A 289 -5.66 12.51 -4.77
C ARG A 289 -4.23 12.65 -5.25
N HIS A 290 -3.60 13.73 -4.81
CA HIS A 290 -2.26 14.12 -5.25
C HIS A 290 -1.18 13.83 -4.21
N CYS A 291 -1.57 13.35 -3.02
CA CYS A 291 -0.68 13.09 -1.89
C CYS A 291 -0.45 11.58 -1.71
N LYS A 292 0.74 11.23 -1.26
CA LYS A 292 1.15 9.84 -0.99
C LYS A 292 0.72 9.43 0.43
N PRO A 293 0.18 8.22 0.65
CA PRO A 293 -0.02 7.72 2.01
C PRO A 293 1.31 7.59 2.75
N PHE A 294 1.28 7.63 4.08
CA PHE A 294 2.47 7.33 4.88
C PHE A 294 2.92 5.88 4.64
N ASN A 295 4.23 5.70 4.45
CA ASN A 295 4.82 4.37 4.46
C ASN A 295 4.81 3.86 5.92
N PRO A 296 4.07 2.78 6.25
CA PRO A 296 3.99 2.28 7.62
C PRO A 296 5.36 1.86 8.15
N LEU A 297 5.53 1.77 9.46
CA LEU A 297 6.69 1.10 10.06
C LEU A 297 6.58 -0.43 9.88
N LEU A 298 7.71 -1.14 9.89
CA LEU A 298 7.67 -2.61 9.87
C LEU A 298 7.00 -3.11 11.17
N GLY A 299 5.98 -3.97 11.05
CA GLY A 299 5.17 -4.39 12.20
C GLY A 299 4.11 -3.38 12.64
N GLU A 300 3.97 -2.23 11.96
CA GLU A 300 2.81 -1.35 12.14
C GLU A 300 1.54 -2.11 11.73
N THR A 301 0.49 -1.99 12.53
CA THR A 301 -0.82 -2.59 12.28
C THR A 301 -1.91 -1.52 12.19
N TYR A 302 -3.00 -1.87 11.52
CA TYR A 302 -4.21 -1.08 11.47
C TYR A 302 -5.43 -1.99 11.58
N GLU A 303 -6.39 -1.61 12.41
CA GLU A 303 -7.66 -2.32 12.56
C GLU A 303 -8.85 -1.38 12.38
N ALA A 304 -9.91 -1.90 11.78
CA ALA A 304 -11.17 -1.19 11.65
C ALA A 304 -12.35 -2.14 11.86
N ASP A 305 -13.07 -1.95 12.98
CA ASP A 305 -14.39 -2.53 13.17
C ASP A 305 -15.45 -1.52 12.70
N LEU A 306 -16.20 -1.91 11.67
CA LEU A 306 -17.20 -1.09 11.00
C LEU A 306 -18.55 -1.82 11.02
N PRO A 307 -19.24 -1.89 12.18
CA PRO A 307 -20.55 -2.56 12.31
C PRO A 307 -21.59 -2.05 11.30
N GLU A 308 -21.55 -0.75 10.98
CA GLU A 308 -22.42 -0.11 9.99
C GLU A 308 -22.26 -0.69 8.58
N LYS A 309 -21.06 -1.19 8.24
CA LYS A 309 -20.79 -1.92 7.00
C LYS A 309 -20.85 -3.43 7.20
N GLY A 310 -20.79 -3.92 8.45
CA GLY A 310 -20.75 -5.34 8.79
C GLY A 310 -19.41 -5.98 8.50
N ILE A 311 -18.32 -5.21 8.58
CA ILE A 311 -16.97 -5.68 8.28
C ILE A 311 -16.02 -5.48 9.45
N ARG A 312 -15.09 -6.41 9.62
CA ARG A 312 -13.94 -6.30 10.53
C ARG A 312 -12.66 -6.47 9.74
N PHE A 313 -11.85 -5.43 9.71
CA PHE A 313 -10.63 -5.34 8.92
C PHE A 313 -9.39 -5.29 9.81
N PHE A 314 -8.33 -5.93 9.35
CA PHE A 314 -7.00 -5.88 9.93
C PHE A 314 -5.96 -5.81 8.82
N SER A 315 -4.90 -5.04 9.01
CA SER A 315 -3.72 -5.04 8.14
C SER A 315 -2.43 -4.80 8.91
N GLU A 316 -1.34 -5.31 8.35
CA GLU A 316 0.00 -5.23 8.92
C GLU A 316 1.04 -5.03 7.82
N LYS A 317 2.08 -4.23 8.10
CA LYS A 317 3.26 -4.20 7.24
C LYS A 317 4.21 -5.33 7.63
N VAL A 318 4.17 -6.40 6.84
CA VAL A 318 4.90 -7.65 7.08
C VAL A 318 6.31 -7.67 6.48
N SER A 319 6.65 -6.73 5.60
CA SER A 319 8.01 -6.58 5.08
C SER A 319 8.33 -5.13 4.70
N HIS A 320 9.60 -4.76 4.81
CA HIS A 320 10.09 -3.42 4.42
C HIS A 320 10.80 -3.41 3.06
N HIS A 321 11.54 -4.48 2.73
CA HIS A 321 12.31 -4.59 1.49
C HIS A 321 12.15 -5.99 0.87
N PRO A 322 11.20 -6.18 -0.06
CA PRO A 322 10.25 -5.18 -0.58
C PRO A 322 9.21 -4.75 0.45
N THR A 323 8.57 -3.58 0.27
CA THR A 323 7.48 -3.15 1.17
C THR A 323 6.24 -3.98 0.88
N VAL A 324 5.86 -4.84 1.82
CA VAL A 324 4.69 -5.73 1.71
C VAL A 324 3.72 -5.41 2.83
N ILE A 325 2.46 -5.23 2.45
CA ILE A 325 1.33 -5.07 3.36
C ILE A 325 0.42 -6.27 3.19
N ALA A 326 0.09 -6.93 4.29
CA ALA A 326 -0.93 -7.96 4.34
C ALA A 326 -2.20 -7.38 4.95
N CYS A 327 -3.36 -7.75 4.42
CA CYS A 327 -4.64 -7.42 5.02
C CYS A 327 -5.61 -8.61 5.01
N HIS A 328 -6.53 -8.59 5.97
CA HIS A 328 -7.61 -9.55 6.09
C HIS A 328 -8.88 -8.84 6.57
N CYS A 329 -10.00 -9.20 5.97
CA CYS A 329 -11.32 -8.65 6.24
C CYS A 329 -12.33 -9.77 6.34
N LYS A 330 -13.17 -9.72 7.38
CA LYS A 330 -14.35 -10.57 7.52
C LYS A 330 -15.60 -9.73 7.31
N GLY A 331 -16.45 -10.12 6.36
CA GLY A 331 -17.76 -9.52 6.11
C GLY A 331 -18.93 -10.45 6.44
N ARG A 332 -20.11 -10.17 5.85
CA ARG A 332 -21.32 -10.99 6.01
C ARG A 332 -21.37 -12.11 4.97
N GLY A 333 -20.87 -13.28 5.36
CA GLY A 333 -20.87 -14.45 4.49
C GLY A 333 -19.71 -14.51 3.49
N TRP A 334 -18.71 -13.66 3.68
CA TRP A 334 -17.51 -13.61 2.86
C TRP A 334 -16.29 -13.17 3.68
N LYS A 335 -15.12 -13.55 3.20
CA LYS A 335 -13.80 -13.14 3.69
C LYS A 335 -12.99 -12.60 2.53
N PHE A 336 -12.19 -11.58 2.80
CA PHE A 336 -11.31 -10.96 1.82
C PHE A 336 -9.91 -10.82 2.42
N TRP A 337 -8.88 -11.19 1.68
CA TRP A 337 -7.50 -10.96 2.10
C TRP A 337 -6.63 -10.67 0.89
N ALA A 338 -5.53 -9.96 1.15
CA ALA A 338 -4.56 -9.63 0.12
C ALA A 338 -3.19 -9.44 0.73
N ASP A 339 -2.17 -9.85 -0.01
CA ASP A 339 -0.82 -9.31 0.09
C ASP A 339 -0.63 -8.28 -1.03
N SER A 340 -0.03 -7.15 -0.70
CA SER A 340 0.24 -6.08 -1.66
C SER A 340 1.64 -5.52 -1.50
N ASN A 341 2.37 -5.53 -2.61
CA ASN A 341 3.62 -4.83 -2.83
C ASN A 341 3.41 -3.86 -4.01
N ILE A 342 4.07 -2.71 -4.00
CA ILE A 342 4.00 -1.73 -5.10
C ILE A 342 5.41 -1.48 -5.59
N ARG A 343 5.66 -1.79 -6.87
CA ARG A 343 6.91 -1.46 -7.53
C ARG A 343 6.74 -0.11 -8.24
N SER A 344 7.58 0.86 -7.92
CA SER A 344 7.55 2.18 -8.57
C SER A 344 8.66 2.35 -9.59
N LYS A 345 8.33 2.92 -10.75
CA LYS A 345 9.29 3.33 -11.79
C LYS A 345 9.06 4.78 -12.17
N PHE A 346 10.12 5.57 -12.21
CA PHE A 346 10.03 6.99 -12.57
C PHE A 346 10.56 7.26 -13.97
N TRP A 347 9.67 7.64 -14.86
CA TRP A 347 9.93 7.92 -16.27
C TRP A 347 10.21 9.40 -16.55
N GLY A 348 10.53 10.18 -15.52
CA GLY A 348 10.75 11.63 -15.61
C GLY A 348 9.44 12.42 -15.66
N ARG A 349 8.60 12.22 -16.67
CA ARG A 349 7.33 12.96 -16.77
C ARG A 349 6.18 12.31 -16.00
N SER A 350 6.32 11.03 -15.68
CA SER A 350 5.32 10.23 -14.98
C SER A 350 5.96 9.21 -14.03
N ILE A 351 5.19 8.79 -13.03
CA ILE A 351 5.55 7.68 -12.14
C ILE A 351 4.59 6.54 -12.41
N GLN A 352 5.13 5.38 -12.76
CA GLN A 352 4.37 4.15 -12.89
C GLN A 352 4.44 3.36 -11.60
N LEU A 353 3.29 2.91 -11.12
CA LEU A 353 3.11 2.06 -9.95
C LEU A 353 2.53 0.73 -10.42
N ASP A 354 3.36 -0.31 -10.35
CA ASP A 354 2.99 -1.68 -10.70
C ASP A 354 2.67 -2.45 -9.41
N PRO A 355 1.39 -2.71 -9.08
CA PRO A 355 1.05 -3.54 -7.94
C PRO A 355 1.44 -4.99 -8.19
N ALA A 356 1.98 -5.65 -7.17
CA ALA A 356 2.30 -7.06 -7.14
C ALA A 356 1.63 -7.70 -5.92
N GLY A 357 0.87 -8.77 -6.14
CA GLY A 357 0.08 -9.43 -5.11
C GLY A 357 -1.27 -9.89 -5.64
N VAL A 358 -1.95 -10.72 -4.85
CA VAL A 358 -3.25 -11.30 -5.21
C VAL A 358 -4.28 -10.92 -4.17
N LEU A 359 -5.38 -10.33 -4.63
CA LEU A 359 -6.58 -10.11 -3.83
C LEU A 359 -7.43 -11.37 -3.93
N THR A 360 -7.80 -11.93 -2.78
CA THR A 360 -8.63 -13.14 -2.71
C THR A 360 -9.91 -12.85 -1.94
N LEU A 361 -11.04 -13.26 -2.52
CA LEU A 361 -12.36 -13.22 -1.93
C LEU A 361 -12.89 -14.64 -1.85
N GLU A 362 -13.34 -15.06 -0.67
CA GLU A 362 -13.98 -16.34 -0.42
C GLU A 362 -15.38 -16.12 0.16
N PHE A 363 -16.39 -16.76 -0.41
CA PHE A 363 -17.75 -16.81 0.15
C PHE A 363 -17.92 -18.04 1.05
N ASP A 364 -18.85 -18.00 2.01
CA ASP A 364 -19.09 -19.11 2.95
C ASP A 364 -19.48 -20.43 2.28
N ASP A 365 -20.02 -20.38 1.05
CA ASP A 365 -20.31 -21.58 0.28
C ASP A 365 -19.06 -22.21 -0.38
N GLY A 366 -17.88 -21.60 -0.26
CA GLY A 366 -16.61 -22.06 -0.79
C GLY A 366 -16.24 -21.55 -2.19
N GLU A 367 -17.05 -20.67 -2.80
CA GLU A 367 -16.65 -20.00 -4.05
C GLU A 367 -15.57 -18.94 -3.77
N ILE A 368 -14.52 -18.98 -4.59
CA ILE A 368 -13.34 -18.12 -4.48
C ILE A 368 -13.18 -17.32 -5.76
N PHE A 369 -12.92 -16.02 -5.62
CA PHE A 369 -12.48 -15.13 -6.70
C PHE A 369 -11.11 -14.54 -6.38
N GLN A 370 -10.21 -14.54 -7.36
CA GLN A 370 -8.86 -14.00 -7.24
C GLN A 370 -8.53 -13.05 -8.38
N TRP A 371 -7.91 -11.92 -8.07
CA TRP A 371 -7.44 -10.96 -9.06
C TRP A 371 -6.22 -10.18 -8.58
N SER A 372 -5.50 -9.57 -9.51
CA SER A 372 -4.47 -8.58 -9.22
C SER A 372 -4.94 -7.20 -9.66
N LYS A 373 -4.47 -6.17 -8.95
CA LYS A 373 -4.69 -4.78 -9.35
C LYS A 373 -3.95 -4.47 -10.66
N VAL A 374 -4.49 -3.55 -11.45
CA VAL A 374 -3.86 -2.99 -12.66
C VAL A 374 -2.86 -1.88 -12.32
N THR A 375 -2.00 -1.55 -13.30
CA THR A 375 -0.99 -0.50 -13.19
C THR A 375 -1.65 0.87 -13.00
N THR A 376 -1.04 1.70 -12.15
CA THR A 376 -1.40 3.10 -11.96
C THR A 376 -0.28 4.00 -12.46
N THR A 377 -0.59 5.02 -13.25
CA THR A 377 0.38 6.02 -13.68
C THR A 377 0.00 7.39 -13.14
N ILE A 378 0.97 8.07 -12.53
CA ILE A 378 0.85 9.45 -12.05
C ILE A 378 1.47 10.37 -13.10
N TYR A 379 0.69 11.29 -13.66
CA TYR A 379 1.09 12.20 -14.73
C TYR A 379 1.29 13.63 -14.24
N ASN A 380 1.77 14.50 -15.14
CA ASN A 380 1.91 15.95 -14.95
C ASN A 380 2.78 16.33 -13.74
N LEU A 381 3.88 15.61 -13.53
CA LEU A 381 4.78 15.90 -12.42
C LEU A 381 5.53 17.23 -12.59
N ILE A 382 5.77 17.65 -13.84
CA ILE A 382 6.53 18.87 -14.19
C ILE A 382 5.63 20.09 -14.36
N LEU A 383 4.58 19.96 -15.18
CA LEU A 383 3.69 21.06 -15.57
C LEU A 383 2.24 20.57 -15.57
N GLY A 384 1.34 21.39 -15.02
CA GLY A 384 -0.07 21.10 -14.90
C GLY A 384 -0.46 20.50 -13.55
N LYS A 385 -1.74 20.13 -13.42
CA LYS A 385 -2.24 19.44 -12.22
C LYS A 385 -1.85 17.96 -12.31
N ILE A 386 -1.24 17.46 -11.23
CA ILE A 386 -0.96 16.02 -11.07
C ILE A 386 -2.28 15.26 -11.14
N TYR A 387 -2.31 14.14 -11.84
CA TYR A 387 -3.46 13.24 -11.84
C TYR A 387 -3.00 11.79 -11.93
N CYS A 388 -3.85 10.86 -11.53
CA CYS A 388 -3.61 9.43 -11.60
C CYS A 388 -4.53 8.82 -12.65
N ASP A 389 -4.03 7.88 -13.44
CA ASP A 389 -4.84 7.03 -14.31
C ASP A 389 -4.50 5.56 -14.07
N HIS A 390 -5.45 4.69 -14.39
CA HIS A 390 -5.34 3.25 -14.20
C HIS A 390 -5.49 2.56 -15.55
N HIS A 391 -4.58 1.65 -15.88
CA HIS A 391 -4.57 0.99 -17.17
C HIS A 391 -4.05 -0.45 -17.09
N GLY A 392 -4.44 -1.25 -18.07
CA GLY A 392 -4.06 -2.66 -18.18
C GLY A 392 -5.25 -3.61 -18.08
N ASN A 393 -4.94 -4.90 -17.97
CA ASN A 393 -5.95 -5.95 -17.88
C ASN A 393 -6.06 -6.46 -16.44
N MET A 394 -7.29 -6.63 -15.98
CA MET A 394 -7.63 -7.28 -14.72
C MET A 394 -8.38 -8.57 -15.03
N ASP A 395 -7.76 -9.69 -14.69
CA ASP A 395 -8.38 -11.02 -14.79
C ASP A 395 -8.86 -11.43 -13.40
N ILE A 396 -10.18 -11.51 -13.24
CA ILE A 396 -10.84 -12.00 -12.03
C ILE A 396 -11.21 -13.46 -12.25
N ARG A 397 -10.45 -14.35 -11.64
CA ARG A 397 -10.58 -15.79 -11.80
C ARG A 397 -11.48 -16.35 -10.70
N GLY A 398 -12.62 -16.92 -11.08
CA GLY A 398 -13.47 -17.70 -10.19
C GLY A 398 -13.10 -19.19 -10.22
N ASN A 399 -13.27 -19.89 -9.11
CA ASN A 399 -13.04 -21.35 -9.03
C ASN A 399 -14.26 -22.21 -9.46
N ARG A 400 -15.38 -21.57 -9.87
CA ARG A 400 -16.62 -22.24 -10.28
C ARG A 400 -17.05 -21.89 -11.70
N GLN A 401 -18.21 -21.25 -11.86
CA GLN A 401 -18.89 -21.13 -13.15
C GLN A 401 -18.38 -19.97 -13.99
N TYR A 402 -17.91 -18.89 -13.37
CA TYR A 402 -17.67 -17.63 -14.06
C TYR A 402 -16.32 -17.03 -13.70
N SER A 403 -15.71 -16.38 -14.69
CA SER A 403 -14.55 -15.50 -14.54
C SER A 403 -14.79 -14.20 -15.30
N CYS A 404 -14.15 -13.11 -14.90
CA CYS A 404 -14.33 -11.80 -15.53
C CYS A 404 -12.99 -11.31 -16.09
N ARG A 405 -13.00 -10.75 -17.29
CA ARG A 405 -11.84 -10.08 -17.89
C ARG A 405 -12.19 -8.62 -18.13
N LEU A 406 -11.49 -7.72 -17.46
CA LEU A 406 -11.68 -6.28 -17.54
C LEU A 406 -10.43 -5.62 -18.11
N LYS A 407 -10.62 -4.60 -18.95
CA LYS A 407 -9.58 -3.77 -19.53
C LYS A 407 -9.81 -2.33 -19.11
N PHE A 408 -8.86 -1.79 -18.37
CA PHE A 408 -8.73 -0.39 -18.05
C PHE A 408 -8.02 0.29 -19.23
N LYS A 409 -8.73 1.17 -19.92
CA LYS A 409 -8.23 1.80 -21.14
C LYS A 409 -7.23 2.88 -20.77
N GLU A 410 -5.99 2.71 -21.21
CA GLU A 410 -4.96 3.74 -21.13
C GLU A 410 -5.40 5.01 -21.85
N GLN A 411 -5.28 6.16 -21.18
CA GLN A 411 -5.66 7.44 -21.75
C GLN A 411 -4.67 7.87 -22.85
N ALA A 412 -5.17 8.01 -24.08
CA ALA A 412 -4.44 8.70 -25.14
C ALA A 412 -4.63 10.23 -25.04
N ILE A 413 -3.63 11.02 -25.47
CA ILE A 413 -3.65 12.50 -25.41
C ILE A 413 -4.90 13.11 -26.09
N LEU A 414 -5.45 12.44 -27.11
CA LEU A 414 -6.61 12.88 -27.88
C LEU A 414 -7.96 12.30 -27.40
N ASP A 415 -7.96 11.45 -26.37
CA ASP A 415 -9.18 10.83 -25.86
C ASP A 415 -10.03 11.83 -25.08
N ARG A 416 -11.25 12.09 -25.58
CA ARG A 416 -12.24 12.97 -24.93
C ARG A 416 -13.04 12.29 -23.81
N ASN A 417 -12.83 10.99 -23.57
CA ASN A 417 -13.60 10.22 -22.60
C ASN A 417 -12.66 9.32 -21.79
N PRO A 418 -12.02 9.84 -20.73
CA PRO A 418 -11.02 9.13 -19.94
C PRO A 418 -11.63 8.08 -19.00
N HIS A 419 -10.76 7.35 -18.31
CA HIS A 419 -11.08 6.47 -17.17
C HIS A 419 -11.95 5.25 -17.50
N GLN A 420 -11.99 4.88 -18.79
CA GLN A 420 -12.87 3.83 -19.29
C GLN A 420 -12.45 2.44 -18.83
N VAL A 421 -13.44 1.65 -18.40
CA VAL A 421 -13.29 0.23 -18.10
C VAL A 421 -14.27 -0.56 -18.97
N HIS A 422 -13.79 -1.59 -19.65
CA HIS A 422 -14.59 -2.47 -20.49
C HIS A 422 -14.21 -3.91 -20.28
N GLY A 423 -15.15 -4.83 -20.36
CA GLY A 423 -14.83 -6.23 -20.20
C GLY A 423 -16.03 -7.13 -20.39
N PHE A 424 -15.88 -8.38 -19.97
CA PHE A 424 -16.93 -9.37 -20.10
C PHE A 424 -16.79 -10.45 -19.02
N VAL A 425 -17.89 -11.14 -18.75
CA VAL A 425 -17.92 -12.37 -17.95
C VAL A 425 -17.91 -13.56 -18.89
N GLU A 426 -17.08 -14.55 -18.60
CA GLU A 426 -17.02 -15.82 -19.30
C GLU A 426 -17.46 -16.96 -18.40
N ASP A 427 -18.13 -17.94 -19.00
CA ASP A 427 -18.38 -19.21 -18.34
C ASP A 427 -17.20 -20.18 -18.47
N VAL A 428 -17.31 -21.36 -17.85
CA VAL A 428 -16.29 -22.43 -17.92
C VAL A 428 -15.97 -22.92 -19.34
N THR A 429 -16.84 -22.64 -20.33
CA THR A 429 -16.60 -23.00 -21.73
C THR A 429 -15.85 -21.91 -22.50
N GLY A 430 -15.58 -20.76 -21.85
CA GLY A 430 -15.00 -19.58 -22.47
C GLY A 430 -16.01 -18.74 -23.25
N LYS A 431 -17.31 -19.03 -23.14
CA LYS A 431 -18.36 -18.24 -23.78
C LYS A 431 -18.60 -16.98 -22.96
N LYS A 432 -18.59 -15.83 -23.64
CA LYS A 432 -18.97 -14.54 -23.04
C LYS A 432 -20.47 -14.49 -22.79
N VAL A 433 -20.84 -14.33 -21.52
CA VAL A 433 -22.24 -14.35 -21.06
C VAL A 433 -22.77 -12.98 -20.65
N ALA A 434 -21.89 -12.01 -20.40
CA ALA A 434 -22.24 -10.62 -20.14
C ALA A 434 -21.10 -9.69 -20.54
N THR A 435 -21.42 -8.46 -20.92
CA THR A 435 -20.45 -7.39 -21.21
C THR A 435 -20.55 -6.33 -20.10
N LEU A 436 -19.40 -5.93 -19.54
CA LEU A 436 -19.27 -4.85 -18.56
C LEU A 436 -18.67 -3.61 -19.22
N PHE A 437 -19.14 -2.44 -18.81
CA PHE A 437 -18.58 -1.17 -19.26
C PHE A 437 -18.86 -0.05 -18.26
N GLY A 438 -18.03 0.98 -18.28
CA GLY A 438 -18.20 2.13 -17.40
C GLY A 438 -16.91 2.93 -17.24
N LYS A 439 -16.79 3.61 -16.11
CA LYS A 439 -15.59 4.33 -15.70
C LYS A 439 -15.26 4.05 -14.24
N TRP A 440 -13.98 3.88 -13.95
CA TRP A 440 -13.52 3.57 -12.59
C TRP A 440 -13.71 4.74 -11.60
N ASP A 441 -13.93 5.96 -12.10
CA ASP A 441 -14.13 7.19 -11.33
C ASP A 441 -15.59 7.66 -11.25
N ASP A 442 -16.54 6.93 -11.85
CA ASP A 442 -17.97 7.32 -11.91
C ASP A 442 -18.93 6.15 -11.68
N SER A 443 -19.02 5.21 -12.61
CA SER A 443 -20.03 4.13 -12.54
C SER A 443 -19.71 2.93 -13.44
N MET A 444 -20.21 1.75 -13.07
CA MET A 444 -20.10 0.50 -13.83
C MET A 444 -21.47 -0.08 -14.15
N TYR A 445 -21.63 -0.57 -15.37
CA TYR A 445 -22.85 -1.17 -15.91
C TYR A 445 -22.56 -2.52 -16.54
N TYR A 446 -23.62 -3.29 -16.79
CA TYR A 446 -23.55 -4.48 -17.62
C TYR A 446 -24.76 -4.64 -18.54
N VAL A 447 -24.56 -5.44 -19.59
CA VAL A 447 -25.60 -6.02 -20.45
C VAL A 447 -25.41 -7.53 -20.52
N ASN A 448 -26.51 -8.27 -20.66
CA ASN A 448 -26.46 -9.72 -20.88
C ASN A 448 -26.00 -10.03 -22.32
N GLY A 449 -25.20 -11.09 -22.47
CA GLY A 449 -24.65 -11.55 -23.76
C GLY A 449 -23.32 -10.91 -24.15
N ASP A 450 -22.77 -11.37 -25.29
CA ASP A 450 -21.59 -10.78 -25.91
C ASP A 450 -22.00 -9.64 -26.83
N VAL A 451 -21.91 -8.41 -26.32
CA VAL A 451 -22.31 -7.23 -27.05
C VAL A 451 -21.06 -6.50 -27.54
N ASN A 452 -20.69 -6.70 -28.81
CA ASN A 452 -19.61 -5.98 -29.49
C ASN A 452 -20.02 -4.53 -29.88
N VAL A 453 -20.76 -3.84 -29.02
CA VAL A 453 -21.28 -2.50 -29.29
C VAL A 453 -20.32 -1.46 -28.73
N LYS A 454 -20.10 -0.37 -29.47
CA LYS A 454 -19.22 0.71 -29.02
C LYS A 454 -19.83 1.35 -27.77
N PRO A 455 -18.99 1.83 -26.82
CA PRO A 455 -19.48 2.39 -25.55
C PRO A 455 -20.46 3.56 -25.70
N LYS A 456 -20.45 4.24 -26.84
CA LYS A 456 -21.33 5.37 -27.19
C LYS A 456 -22.75 4.95 -27.59
N ASP A 457 -22.96 3.69 -27.93
CA ASP A 457 -24.22 3.20 -28.49
C ASP A 457 -25.08 2.48 -27.43
N PHE A 458 -24.59 2.34 -26.19
CA PHE A 458 -25.41 1.87 -25.07
C PHE A 458 -26.33 2.99 -24.60
N THR A 459 -27.59 2.93 -25.02
CA THR A 459 -28.66 3.74 -24.42
C THR A 459 -28.95 3.23 -23.01
N SER A 460 -29.25 4.16 -22.10
CA SER A 460 -29.54 3.88 -20.68
C SER A 460 -30.68 2.88 -20.43
N SER A 461 -31.46 2.52 -21.46
CA SER A 461 -32.60 1.59 -21.36
C SER A 461 -32.21 0.11 -21.36
N ASN A 462 -31.03 -0.28 -21.87
CA ASN A 462 -30.64 -1.69 -21.98
C ASN A 462 -29.54 -2.10 -20.97
N ALA A 463 -28.96 -1.13 -20.27
CA ALA A 463 -27.83 -1.31 -19.37
C ALA A 463 -28.28 -1.32 -17.91
N SER A 464 -27.82 -2.30 -17.14
CA SER A 464 -28.11 -2.41 -15.71
C SER A 464 -26.93 -1.87 -14.89
N LEU A 465 -27.22 -0.98 -13.93
CA LEU A 465 -26.22 -0.39 -13.04
C LEU A 465 -25.70 -1.44 -12.04
N LEU A 466 -24.39 -1.63 -11.96
CA LEU A 466 -23.74 -2.47 -10.94
C LEU A 466 -23.27 -1.68 -9.74
N TRP A 467 -22.64 -0.53 -10.01
CA TRP A 467 -21.98 0.32 -9.02
C TRP A 467 -21.94 1.76 -9.50
N LYS A 468 -22.05 2.70 -8.57
CA LYS A 468 -21.88 4.14 -8.78
C LYS A 468 -21.05 4.71 -7.64
N ARG A 469 -20.08 5.56 -7.97
CA ARG A 469 -19.21 6.23 -7.02
C ARG A 469 -20.01 7.17 -6.12
N THR A 470 -19.67 7.18 -4.84
CA THR A 470 -20.16 8.16 -3.88
C THR A 470 -19.48 9.50 -4.15
N MET A 471 -20.26 10.57 -4.29
CA MET A 471 -19.70 11.90 -4.49
C MET A 471 -18.86 12.32 -3.28
N PRO A 472 -17.71 12.99 -3.50
CA PRO A 472 -16.92 13.56 -2.41
C PRO A 472 -17.76 14.49 -1.51
N PRO A 473 -17.37 14.66 -0.23
CA PRO A 473 -18.04 15.60 0.64
C PRO A 473 -17.95 17.03 0.10
N THR A 474 -18.96 17.87 0.34
CA THR A 474 -19.00 19.27 -0.13
C THR A 474 -17.82 20.09 0.38
N ASN A 475 -17.34 19.78 1.58
CA ASN A 475 -16.16 20.40 2.19
C ASN A 475 -14.93 19.55 1.89
N LEU A 476 -14.42 19.65 0.66
CA LEU A 476 -13.25 18.89 0.23
C LEU A 476 -12.03 19.23 1.10
N THR A 477 -11.41 18.21 1.68
CA THR A 477 -10.07 18.33 2.27
C THR A 477 -9.07 18.61 1.14
N ARG A 478 -7.93 19.25 1.43
CA ARG A 478 -6.83 19.38 0.45
C ARG A 478 -6.33 18.05 -0.14
N TYR A 479 -6.56 16.94 0.59
CA TYR A 479 -6.14 15.60 0.22
C TYR A 479 -7.20 14.89 -0.64
N ASN A 480 -8.33 15.54 -0.92
CA ASN A 480 -9.49 14.98 -1.63
C ASN A 480 -9.98 13.64 -1.07
N LEU A 481 -10.00 13.48 0.27
CA LEU A 481 -10.47 12.25 0.91
C LEU A 481 -11.96 12.01 0.67
N THR A 482 -12.34 10.76 0.43
CA THR A 482 -13.75 10.33 0.43
C THR A 482 -14.33 10.43 1.84
N SER A 483 -15.66 10.46 1.95
CA SER A 483 -16.34 10.41 3.25
C SER A 483 -15.92 9.18 4.07
N PHE A 484 -15.62 8.05 3.41
CA PHE A 484 -15.12 6.85 4.07
C PHE A 484 -13.67 7.03 4.52
N ALA A 485 -12.78 7.51 3.66
CA ALA A 485 -11.37 7.74 3.99
C ALA A 485 -11.20 8.73 5.15
N ILE A 486 -12.09 9.73 5.27
CA ILE A 486 -12.13 10.64 6.41
C ILE A 486 -12.30 9.86 7.72
N THR A 487 -13.05 8.77 7.77
CA THR A 487 -13.29 8.00 9.01
C THR A 487 -12.13 7.09 9.44
N LEU A 488 -11.23 6.73 8.52
CA LEU A 488 -10.26 5.64 8.76
C LEU A 488 -9.24 5.93 9.86
N ASN A 489 -8.86 7.20 10.03
CA ASN A 489 -7.91 7.64 11.05
C ASN A 489 -8.61 8.38 12.21
N GLU A 490 -9.86 8.00 12.51
CA GLU A 490 -10.63 8.51 13.63
C GLU A 490 -10.43 7.62 14.87
N LEU A 491 -9.94 8.22 15.96
CA LEU A 491 -9.91 7.57 17.26
C LEU A 491 -11.25 7.77 17.97
N THR A 492 -12.15 6.80 17.85
CA THR A 492 -13.48 6.88 18.49
C THR A 492 -13.37 6.77 20.03
N PRO A 493 -14.28 7.41 20.79
CA PRO A 493 -14.27 7.32 22.25
C PRO A 493 -14.32 5.88 22.73
N GLY A 494 -13.39 5.51 23.62
CA GLY A 494 -13.31 4.15 24.16
C GLY A 494 -12.55 3.14 23.29
N LEU A 495 -12.09 3.48 22.08
CA LEU A 495 -11.28 2.57 21.24
C LEU A 495 -9.85 2.43 21.76
N LYS A 496 -9.24 3.53 22.24
CA LYS A 496 -7.82 3.59 22.64
C LYS A 496 -7.35 2.45 23.56
N PRO A 497 -8.09 2.00 24.59
CA PRO A 497 -7.67 0.92 25.47
C PRO A 497 -7.59 -0.47 24.80
N PHE A 498 -8.23 -0.65 23.64
CA PHE A 498 -8.25 -1.91 22.90
C PHE A 498 -7.21 -1.97 21.77
N LEU A 499 -6.68 -0.82 21.36
CA LEU A 499 -5.66 -0.74 20.33
C LEU A 499 -4.33 -1.30 20.82
N ILE A 500 -3.68 -2.08 19.98
CA ILE A 500 -2.35 -2.63 20.26
C ILE A 500 -1.30 -1.51 20.05
N PRO A 501 -0.40 -1.25 21.02
CA PRO A 501 0.78 -0.44 20.76
C PRO A 501 1.72 -1.22 19.84
N CYS A 502 1.86 -0.78 18.59
CA CYS A 502 2.83 -1.35 17.66
C CYS A 502 4.24 -0.84 17.98
N VAL A 503 5.23 -1.72 17.80
CA VAL A 503 6.64 -1.58 18.22
C VAL A 503 7.39 -0.52 17.43
#